data_AF-A0A9P7CWK6-F1
#
_entry.id   AF-A0A9P7CWK6-F1
#
_cell.length_a   1.000
_cell.length_b   1.000
_cell.length_c   1.000
_cell.angle_alpha   90.00
_cell.angle_beta   90.00
_cell.angle_gamma   90.00
#
_symmetry.space_group_name_H-M   'P 1'
#
loop_
_entity.id
_entity.type
_entity.pdbx_description
1 polymer ?
#
loop_
_entity_poly.entity_id
_entity_poly.type
_entity_poly.pdbx_seq_one_letter_code
_entity_poly.pdbx_strand_id
1 'polypeptide(L)' 'MDTLIVSRDPIGVFHPPSPASTGGAEDVVFIYKAHIMAGQVRPNRAHAQDFAWLTKGEIKTRVDEDCWLGIKDMQSDF' A
#
# COMPACT_ATOMS: atom_id res chain seq x y z
N MET A 1 9.97 -6.23 -12.69
CA MET A 1 10.49 -6.39 -11.34
C MET A 1 10.24 -7.83 -10.94
N ASP A 2 11.22 -8.50 -10.34
CA ASP A 2 11.07 -9.87 -9.86
C ASP A 2 10.76 -9.84 -8.36
N THR A 3 9.63 -10.42 -7.99
CA THR A 3 9.05 -10.31 -6.65
C THR A 3 8.49 -11.64 -6.20
N LEU A 4 8.79 -12.01 -4.95
CA LEU A 4 8.22 -13.17 -4.28
C LEU A 4 7.06 -12.74 -3.37
N ILE A 5 5.83 -13.12 -3.74
CA ILE A 5 4.67 -12.95 -2.86
C ILE A 5 4.76 -13.99 -1.73
N VAL A 6 4.65 -13.54 -0.47
CA VAL A 6 4.93 -14.37 0.71
C VAL A 6 3.83 -15.42 0.95
N SER A 7 2.56 -15.04 0.80
CA SER A 7 1.40 -15.91 1.03
C SER A 7 0.21 -15.48 0.18
N ARG A 8 -0.81 -16.36 0.08
CA ARG A 8 -2.14 -16.07 -0.46
C ARG A 8 -3.08 -15.45 0.57
N ASP A 9 -2.65 -15.31 1.82
CA ASP A 9 -3.40 -14.64 2.87
C ASP A 9 -2.94 -13.18 2.96
N PRO A 10 -3.88 -12.22 3.03
CA PRO A 10 -3.54 -10.82 3.22
C PRO A 10 -2.93 -10.60 4.62
N ILE A 11 -1.95 -9.71 4.70
CA ILE A 11 -1.34 -9.28 5.97
C ILE A 11 -2.14 -8.19 6.67
N GLY A 12 -3.15 -7.64 5.99
CA GLY A 12 -4.17 -6.82 6.61
C GLY A 12 -5.17 -6.23 5.64
N VAL A 13 -6.09 -5.46 6.20
CA VAL A 13 -7.24 -4.89 5.52
C VAL A 13 -7.29 -3.40 5.81
N PHE A 14 -7.49 -2.60 4.77
CA PHE A 14 -7.67 -1.16 4.88
C PHE A 14 -9.03 -0.77 4.30
N HIS A 15 -9.79 -0.01 5.07
CA HIS A 15 -11.09 0.54 4.68
C HIS A 15 -10.90 2.03 4.39
N PRO A 16 -10.69 2.44 3.13
CA PRO A 16 -10.60 3.84 2.79
C PRO A 16 -11.88 4.59 3.18
N PRO A 17 -11.78 5.83 3.66
CA PRO A 17 -12.95 6.63 4.00
C PRO A 17 -13.82 6.82 2.76
N SER A 18 -15.08 6.37 2.84
CA SER A 18 -16.03 6.48 1.73
C SER A 18 -16.35 7.95 1.43
N PRO A 19 -16.33 8.40 0.17
CA PRO A 19 -16.78 9.74 -0.16
C PRO A 19 -18.28 9.83 0.16
N ALA A 20 -18.65 10.76 1.05
CA ALA A 20 -19.96 10.90 1.69
C ALA A 20 -21.18 11.12 0.76
N SER A 21 -21.06 10.91 -0.55
CA SER A 21 -22.04 11.38 -1.56
C SER A 21 -22.51 10.34 -2.58
N THR A 22 -22.19 9.05 -2.46
CA THR A 22 -22.80 8.05 -3.36
C THR A 22 -23.07 6.79 -2.58
N GLY A 23 -24.32 6.32 -2.56
CA GLY A 23 -24.75 5.07 -1.91
C GLY A 23 -24.21 3.80 -2.59
N GLY A 24 -22.92 3.79 -2.92
CA GLY A 24 -22.16 2.67 -3.46
C GLY A 24 -21.53 1.85 -2.35
N ALA A 25 -21.16 0.61 -2.68
CA ALA A 25 -20.49 -0.31 -1.77
C ALA A 25 -19.19 0.29 -1.22
N GLU A 26 -18.89 -0.01 0.05
CA GLU A 26 -17.61 0.39 0.66
C GLU A 26 -16.46 -0.32 -0.03
N ASP A 27 -15.44 0.44 -0.42
CA ASP A 27 -14.20 -0.12 -0.93
C ASP A 27 -13.43 -0.81 0.21
N VAL A 28 -12.94 -2.02 -0.05
CA VAL A 28 -12.13 -2.79 0.90
C VAL A 28 -10.82 -3.18 0.23
N VAL A 29 -9.71 -2.76 0.82
CA VAL A 29 -8.36 -2.99 0.29
C VAL A 29 -7.66 -4.09 1.09
N PHE A 30 -7.33 -5.19 0.44
CA PHE A 30 -6.54 -6.28 1.02
C PHE A 30 -5.06 -6.10 0.69
N ILE A 31 -4.22 -6.04 1.71
CA ILE A 31 -2.78 -5.77 1.57
C ILE A 31 -2.01 -7.09 1.65
N TYR A 32 -1.12 -7.31 0.68
CA TYR A 32 -0.27 -8.49 0.60
C TYR A 32 1.20 -8.12 0.73
N LYS A 33 2.00 -9.00 1.34
CA LYS A 33 3.45 -8.83 1.50
C LYS A 33 4.19 -9.51 0.36
N ALA A 34 5.18 -8.82 -0.21
CA ALA A 34 6.12 -9.38 -1.17
C ALA A 34 7.55 -8.90 -0.90
N HIS A 35 8.53 -9.74 -1.26
CA HIS A 35 9.94 -9.37 -1.26
C HIS A 35 10.41 -9.10 -2.69
N ILE A 36 11.12 -7.99 -2.90
CA ILE A 36 11.87 -7.74 -4.13
C ILE A 36 13.11 -8.63 -4.16
N MET A 37 13.27 -9.42 -5.21
CA MET A 37 14.48 -10.23 -5.42
C MET A 37 15.44 -9.53 -6.38
N ALA A 38 14.92 -8.94 -7.46
CA ALA A 38 15.71 -8.21 -8.44
C ALA A 38 14.89 -7.22 -9.29
N GLY A 39 15.60 -6.31 -9.95
CA GLY A 39 15.03 -5.33 -10.88
C GLY A 39 14.60 -4.03 -10.22
N GLN A 40 13.89 -3.19 -10.99
CA GLN A 40 13.46 -1.86 -10.58
C GLN A 40 12.03 -1.59 -11.06
N VAL A 41 11.31 -0.73 -10.33
CA VAL A 41 9.97 -0.28 -10.75
C VAL A 41 10.06 0.56 -12.03
N ARG A 42 9.06 0.38 -12.91
CA ARG A 42 8.76 1.30 -14.01
C ARG A 42 7.29 1.69 -13.90
N PRO A 43 6.96 2.89 -13.39
CA PRO A 43 5.57 3.25 -13.14
C PRO A 43 4.78 3.32 -14.44
N ASN A 44 3.59 2.72 -14.44
CA ASN A 44 2.64 2.90 -15.53
C ASN A 44 1.97 4.25 -15.36
N ARG A 45 2.30 5.21 -16.22
CA ARG A 45 1.81 6.60 -16.16
C ARG A 45 0.30 6.75 -16.26
N ALA A 46 -0.43 5.72 -16.69
CA ALA A 46 -1.90 5.71 -16.65
C ALA A 46 -2.47 5.55 -15.23
N HIS A 47 -1.71 4.97 -14.30
CA HIS A 47 -2.16 4.65 -12.94
C HIS A 47 -1.33 5.32 -11.85
N ALA A 48 -0.05 5.59 -12.10
CA ALA A 48 0.84 6.25 -11.16
C ALA A 48 1.79 7.20 -11.91
N GLN A 49 1.82 8.46 -11.49
CA GLN A 49 2.70 9.46 -12.09
C GLN A 49 4.16 9.23 -11.71
N ASP A 50 4.41 8.83 -10.47
CA ASP A 50 5.75 8.65 -9.92
C ASP A 50 5.78 7.49 -8.90
N PHE A 51 6.99 7.08 -8.51
CA PHE A 51 7.24 6.05 -7.52
C PHE A 51 8.51 6.31 -6.72
N ALA A 52 8.46 6.06 -5.42
CA ALA A 52 9.62 6.15 -4.53
C ALA A 52 9.69 4.95 -3.57
N TRP A 53 10.91 4.45 -3.35
CA TRP A 53 11.23 3.58 -2.21
C TRP A 53 11.45 4.44 -0.98
N LEU A 54 10.73 4.15 0.10
CA LEU A 54 10.73 4.95 1.31
C LEU A 54 10.90 4.06 2.54
N THR A 55 11.55 4.61 3.55
CA THR A 55 11.54 4.01 4.90
C THR A 55 10.19 4.24 5.58
N LYS A 56 9.89 3.45 6.61
CA LYS A 56 8.64 3.56 7.38
C LYS A 56 8.41 4.98 7.94
N GLY A 57 9.47 5.64 8.42
CA GLY A 57 9.40 7.02 8.93
C GLY A 57 9.08 8.05 7.84
N GLU A 58 9.58 7.84 6.63
CA GLU A 58 9.35 8.72 5.48
C GLU A 58 7.97 8.54 4.84
N ILE A 59 7.35 7.37 5.01
CA ILE A 59 5.98 7.12 4.54
C ILE A 59 4.99 7.95 5.35
N LYS A 60 5.14 7.98 6.68
CA LYS A 60 4.26 8.73 7.59
C LYS A 60 4.08 10.20 7.19
N THR A 61 5.11 10.83 6.62
CA THR A 61 5.07 12.25 6.23
C THR A 61 4.49 12.50 4.84
N ARG A 62 4.23 11.45 4.05
CA ARG A 62 3.81 11.54 2.65
C ARG A 62 2.42 10.99 2.36
N VAL A 63 1.90 10.13 3.22
CA VAL A 63 0.55 9.57 3.09
C VAL A 63 -0.40 10.25 4.07
N ASP A 64 -1.70 10.23 3.76
CA ASP A 64 -2.74 10.71 4.66
C ASP A 64 -2.74 9.93 5.99
N GLU A 65 -3.17 10.58 7.06
CA GLU A 65 -3.14 10.01 8.41
C GLU A 65 -3.96 8.72 8.52
N ASP A 66 -5.14 8.68 7.88
CA ASP A 66 -5.99 7.48 7.86
C ASP A 66 -5.29 6.29 7.18
N CYS A 67 -4.62 6.57 6.05
CA CYS A 67 -3.84 5.56 5.33
C CYS A 67 -2.68 5.07 6.19
N TRP A 68 -1.95 6.00 6.83
CA TRP A 68 -0.85 5.68 7.73
C TRP A 68 -1.29 4.79 8.89
N LEU A 69 -2.37 5.16 9.59
CA LEU A 69 -2.91 4.39 10.71
C LEU A 69 -3.35 2.99 10.26
N GLY A 70 -3.87 2.86 9.04
CA GLY A 70 -4.25 1.58 8.45
C GLY A 70 -3.07 0.65 8.15
N ILE A 71 -1.92 1.18 7.72
CA ILE A 71 -0.80 0.34 7.22
C ILE A 71 0.42 0.23 8.16
N LYS A 72 0.54 1.12 9.15
CA LYS A 72 1.76 1.24 9.98
C LYS A 72 2.16 -0.05 10.70
N ASP A 73 1.18 -0.86 11.10
CA ASP A 73 1.40 -2.06 11.91
C ASP A 73 1.82 -3.27 11.05
N MET A 74 1.65 -3.20 9.74
CA MET A 74 2.08 -4.25 8.80
C MET A 74 3.56 -4.13 8.40
N GLN A 75 4.19 -2.99 8.68
CA GLN A 75 5.56 -2.68 8.32
C GLN A 75 6.49 -2.91 9.52
N SER A 76 7.41 -3.88 9.39
CA SER A 76 8.49 -4.10 10.36
C SER A 76 9.61 -3.08 10.18
N ASP A 77 10.21 -2.64 11.28
CA ASP A 77 11.45 -1.85 11.29
C ASP A 77 12.71 -2.75 11.42
N PHE A 78 12.50 -4.07 11.56
CA PHE A 78 13.51 -5.11 11.75
C PHE A 78 13.46 -6.13 10.62
#